data_AF-B2HPI1-F1
#
_entry.id   AF-B2HPI1-F1
#
_cell.length_a   1.000
_cell.length_b   1.000
_cell.length_c   1.000
_cell.angle_alpha   90.00
_cell.angle_beta   90.00
_cell.angle_gamma   90.00
#
_symmetry.space_group_name_H-M   'P 1'
#
loop_
_entity.id
_entity.type
_entity.pdbx_description
1 polymer ?
#
loop_
_entity_poly.entity_id
_entity_poly.type
_entity_poly.pdbx_seq_one_letter_code
_entity_poly.pdbx_strand_id
1 'polypeptide(L)'
;MSVNMPPVVFVDLYQVPAKSVLGRPSRRPQRWRWRAINGGNHRVLAVSSEAYVNEADCRAAIRQLFGTGTEVYLRRDGHDNQLLRFAQDS
;
A
#
# COMPACT_ATOMS: atom_id res chain seq x y z
N MET A 1 -8.73 -10.22 29.98
CA MET A 1 -7.94 -9.07 29.49
C MET A 1 -7.76 -9.26 28.00
N SER A 2 -8.57 -8.59 27.17
CA SER A 2 -8.32 -8.62 25.72
C SER A 2 -7.12 -7.74 25.45
N VAL A 3 -6.00 -8.34 25.06
CA VAL A 3 -4.93 -7.62 24.37
C VAL A 3 -5.57 -7.02 23.13
N ASN A 4 -5.88 -5.71 23.18
CA ASN A 4 -6.36 -4.96 22.04
C ASN A 4 -5.15 -4.75 21.12
N MET A 5 -4.77 -5.81 20.40
CA MET A 5 -3.74 -5.72 19.39
C MET A 5 -4.23 -4.74 18.33
N PRO A 6 -3.45 -3.70 18.00
CA PRO A 6 -3.85 -2.75 16.98
C PRO A 6 -4.11 -3.51 15.67
N PRO A 7 -5.08 -3.05 14.86
CA PRO A 7 -5.37 -3.68 13.58
C PRO A 7 -4.10 -3.65 12.72
N VAL A 8 -3.63 -4.85 12.34
CA VAL A 8 -2.49 -5.03 11.44
C VAL A 8 -2.99 -5.03 9.99
N VAL A 9 -2.36 -4.23 9.15
CA VAL A 9 -2.64 -4.15 7.71
C VAL A 9 -1.36 -4.39 6.93
N PHE A 10 -1.41 -5.37 6.05
CA PHE A 10 -0.35 -5.64 5.08
C PHE A 10 -0.67 -4.94 3.76
N VAL A 11 0.27 -4.17 3.24
CA VAL A 11 0.14 -3.46 1.97
C VAL A 11 1.12 -4.02 0.97
N ASP A 12 0.63 -4.79 0.01
CA ASP A 12 1.44 -5.27 -1.10
C ASP A 12 1.65 -4.13 -2.09
N LEU A 13 2.91 -3.75 -2.31
CA LEU A 13 3.31 -2.80 -3.32
C LEU A 13 3.83 -3.55 -4.54
N TYR A 14 3.24 -3.33 -5.70
CA TYR A 14 3.61 -4.01 -6.94
C TYR A 14 3.57 -3.06 -8.13
N GLN A 15 4.28 -3.45 -9.19
CA GLN A 15 4.32 -2.70 -10.43
C GLN A 15 3.54 -3.45 -11.52
N VAL A 16 2.67 -2.73 -12.21
CA VAL A 16 1.94 -3.23 -13.37
C VAL A 16 2.57 -2.63 -14.62
N PRO A 17 2.85 -3.42 -15.67
CA PRO A 17 3.36 -2.89 -16.92
C PRO A 17 2.41 -1.82 -17.45
N ALA A 18 2.93 -0.61 -17.69
CA ALA A 18 2.13 0.45 -18.28
C ALA A 18 1.70 0.02 -19.68
N LYS A 19 0.39 0.01 -19.94
CA LYS A 19 -0.14 -0.18 -21.30
C LYS A 19 0.42 0.94 -22.17
N SER A 20 1.32 0.58 -23.09
CA SER A 20 1.81 1.53 -24.09
C SER A 20 0.66 1.85 -25.03
N VAL A 21 0.03 3.01 -24.85
CA VAL A 21 -0.96 3.51 -25.79
C VAL A 21 -0.18 4.23 -26.89
N LEU A 22 -0.12 3.64 -28.08
CA LEU A 22 0.50 4.25 -29.25
C LEU A 22 -0.06 5.67 -29.46
N GLY A 23 0.81 6.67 -29.54
CA GLY A 23 0.45 8.05 -29.93
C GLY A 23 0.22 9.07 -28.81
N ARG A 24 0.31 8.71 -27.52
CA ARG A 24 0.34 9.72 -26.43
C ARG A 24 1.79 10.13 -26.12
N PRO A 25 2.09 11.44 -25.97
CA PRO A 25 3.40 11.88 -25.50
C PRO A 25 3.70 11.19 -24.17
N SER A 26 4.91 10.64 -24.07
CA SER A 26 5.40 9.79 -22.99
C SER A 26 5.27 10.48 -21.64
N ARG A 27 4.11 10.36 -20.99
CA ARG A 27 4.00 10.58 -19.55
C ARG A 27 4.71 9.42 -18.89
N ARG A 28 5.50 9.71 -17.84
CA ARG A 28 6.21 8.68 -17.08
C ARG A 28 5.25 7.54 -16.76
N PRO A 29 5.64 6.28 -17.03
CA PRO A 29 4.73 5.16 -16.93
C PRO A 29 4.27 5.00 -15.47
N GLN A 30 2.96 5.14 -15.24
CA GLN A 30 2.36 4.97 -13.92
C GLN A 30 2.23 3.48 -13.60
N ARG A 31 3.33 2.88 -13.16
CA ARG A 31 3.43 1.43 -12.94
C ARG A 31 3.03 1.04 -11.52
N TRP A 32 3.19 1.92 -10.56
CA TRP A 32 3.00 1.57 -9.16
C TRP A 32 1.52 1.41 -8.82
N ARG A 33 1.22 0.30 -8.15
CA ARG A 33 -0.08 -0.04 -7.56
C ARG A 33 0.15 -0.59 -6.17
N TRP A 34 -0.87 -0.51 -5.34
CA TRP A 34 -0.85 -1.09 -4.00
C TRP A 34 -2.19 -1.75 -3.67
N ARG A 35 -2.17 -2.75 -2.80
CA ARG A 35 -3.38 -3.32 -2.20
C ARG A 35 -3.16 -3.54 -0.73
N ALA A 36 -4.15 -3.19 0.07
CA ALA A 36 -4.14 -3.38 1.50
C ALA A 36 -4.97 -4.61 1.87
N ILE A 37 -4.40 -5.44 2.74
CA ILE A 37 -4.90 -6.73 3.17
C ILE A 37 -4.90 -6.72 4.70
N ASN A 38 -6.02 -7.10 5.30
CA ASN A 38 -6.12 -7.23 6.75
C ASN A 38 -5.23 -8.39 7.23
N GLY A 39 -4.41 -8.14 8.24
CA GLY A 39 -3.50 -9.15 8.78
C GLY A 39 -4.15 -10.25 9.62
N GLY A 40 -5.38 -10.05 10.09
CA GLY A 40 -6.13 -11.05 10.84
C GLY A 40 -6.94 -11.97 9.94
N ASN A 41 -7.80 -11.41 9.07
CA ASN A 41 -8.73 -12.19 8.23
C ASN A 41 -8.31 -12.30 6.76
N HIS A 42 -7.16 -11.74 6.38
CA HIS A 42 -6.58 -11.80 5.03
C HIS A 42 -7.49 -11.22 3.94
N ARG A 43 -8.52 -10.45 4.30
CA ARG A 43 -9.42 -9.80 3.33
C ARG A 43 -8.76 -8.54 2.78
N VAL A 44 -8.97 -8.29 1.49
CA VAL A 44 -8.59 -7.03 0.86
C VAL A 44 -9.46 -5.92 1.45
N LEU A 45 -8.81 -4.94 2.09
CA LEU A 45 -9.47 -3.78 2.68
C LEU A 45 -9.60 -2.65 1.66
N ALA A 46 -8.55 -2.43 0.88
CA ALA A 46 -8.50 -1.36 -0.11
C ALA A 46 -7.53 -1.71 -1.24
N VAL A 47 -7.74 -1.12 -2.40
CA VAL A 47 -6.85 -1.23 -3.56
C VAL A 47 -6.58 0.16 -4.12
N SER A 48 -5.41 0.34 -4.71
CA SER A 48 -5.10 1.57 -5.44
C SER A 48 -6.03 1.70 -6.64
N SER A 49 -6.99 2.62 -6.58
CA SER A 49 -7.79 2.98 -7.75
C SER A 49 -6.96 3.76 -8.77
N GLU A 50 -5.91 4.44 -8.30
CA GLU A 50 -5.04 5.28 -9.10
C GLU A 50 -3.70 4.63 -9.41
N ALA A 51 -3.10 5.13 -10.47
CA ALA A 51 -1.85 4.69 -11.02
C ALA A 51 -0.75 5.70 -10.67
N TYR A 52 0.19 5.30 -9.83
CA TYR A 52 1.24 6.21 -9.35
C TYR A 52 2.50 6.13 -10.21
N VAL A 53 3.14 7.28 -10.41
CA VAL A 53 4.43 7.39 -11.09
C VAL A 53 5.58 6.99 -10.16
N ASN A 54 5.47 7.37 -8.89
CA ASN A 54 6.51 7.19 -7.88
C ASN A 54 6.00 6.36 -6.71
N GLU A 55 6.86 5.50 -6.17
CA GLU A 55 6.57 4.75 -4.94
C GLU A 55 6.26 5.68 -3.75
N ALA A 56 6.96 6.81 -3.63
CA ALA A 56 6.77 7.74 -2.51
C ALA A 56 5.32 8.26 -2.43
N ASP A 57 4.70 8.46 -3.59
CA ASP A 57 3.31 8.91 -3.71
C ASP A 57 2.34 7.81 -3.26
N CYS A 58 2.59 6.54 -3.65
CA CYS A 58 1.86 5.40 -3.10
C CYS A 58 1.93 5.38 -1.57
N ARG A 59 3.14 5.52 -1.01
CA ARG A 59 3.35 5.45 0.45
C ARG A 59 2.63 6.58 1.16
N ALA A 60 2.60 7.78 0.58
CA ALA A 60 1.85 8.92 1.12
C ALA A 60 0.34 8.66 1.10
N ALA A 61 -0.21 8.15 -0.01
CA ALA A 61 -1.61 7.79 -0.13
C ALA A 61 -2.03 6.71 0.88
N ILE A 62 -1.22 5.65 1.04
CA ILE A 62 -1.43 4.59 2.03
C ILE A 62 -1.45 5.18 3.45
N ARG A 63 -0.51 6.09 3.77
CA ARG A 63 -0.46 6.77 5.07
C ARG A 63 -1.66 7.67 5.35
N GLN A 64 -2.26 8.27 4.33
CA GLN A 64 -3.49 9.05 4.49
C GLN A 64 -4.71 8.15 4.64
N LEU A 65 -4.72 6.99 3.98
CA LEU A 65 -5.84 6.05 4.03
C LEU A 65 -5.96 5.35 5.38
N PHE A 66 -4.84 4.89 5.95
CA PHE A 66 -4.81 4.24 7.25
C PHE A 66 -4.50 5.26 8.34
N GLY A 67 -5.40 5.38 9.32
CA GLY A 67 -5.26 6.30 10.45
C GLY A 67 -4.06 6.01 11.34
N THR A 68 -3.84 6.85 12.36
CA THR A 68 -2.73 6.73 13.32
C THR A 68 -2.77 5.47 14.18
N GLY A 69 -3.94 4.86 14.37
CA GLY A 69 -4.13 3.67 15.20
C GLY A 69 -4.01 2.32 14.47
N THR A 70 -3.37 2.26 13.30
CA THR A 70 -3.25 1.03 12.51
C THR A 70 -1.79 0.74 12.19
N GLU A 71 -1.34 -0.49 12.44
CA GLU A 71 -0.01 -0.94 12.06
C GLU A 71 -0.02 -1.31 10.58
N VAL A 72 0.80 -0.62 9.79
CA VAL A 72 0.85 -0.83 8.34
C VAL A 72 2.22 -1.38 7.97
N TYR A 73 2.22 -2.59 7.42
CA TYR A 73 3.41 -3.27 6.90
C TYR A 73 3.39 -3.25 5.38
N LEU A 74 4.45 -2.73 4.77
CA LEU A 74 4.68 -2.83 3.34
C LEU A 74 5.26 -4.20 3.01
N ARG A 75 4.55 -4.95 2.17
CA ARG A 75 5.02 -6.21 1.58
C ARG A 75 5.49 -5.94 0.16
N ARG A 76 6.65 -6.46 -0.19
CA ARG A 76 7.18 -6.45 -1.56
C ARG A 76 7.51 -7.86 -1.95
N ASP A 77 7.26 -8.17 -3.21
CA ASP A 77 7.66 -9.46 -3.78
C ASP A 77 9.18 -9.61 -3.67
N GLY A 78 9.65 -10.67 -3.00
CA GLY A 78 11.07 -10.96 -2.80
C GLY A 78 11.80 -10.14 -1.72
N HIS A 79 11.11 -9.33 -0.90
CA HIS A 79 11.72 -8.60 0.22
C HIS A 79 10.94 -8.83 1.52
N ASP A 80 11.64 -8.69 2.66
CA ASP A 80 11.03 -8.72 3.99
C ASP A 80 9.95 -7.66 4.16
N ASN A 81 8.97 -7.96 5.02
CA ASN A 81 7.89 -7.06 5.37
C ASN A 81 8.46 -5.81 6.06
N GLN A 82 8.48 -4.69 5.34
CA GLN A 82 8.94 -3.42 5.88
C GLN A 82 7.82 -2.74 6.63
N LEU A 83 7.99 -2.49 7.92
CA LEU A 83 7.05 -1.66 8.65
C LEU A 83 7.02 -0.24 8.05
N LEU A 84 5.85 0.16 7.54
CA LEU A 84 5.64 1.46 6.93
C LEU A 84 5.22 2.51 7.96
N ARG A 85 4.45 2.06 8.97
CA ARG A 85 3.89 2.89 10.03
C ARG A 85 3.52 2.03 11.24
N PHE A 86 3.88 2.49 12.43
CA PHE A 86 3.35 1.97 13.70
C PHE A 86 1.98 2.58 14.00
N ALA A 87 1.09 1.77 14.59
CA ALA A 87 -0.04 2.31 15.33
C ALA A 87 0.53 3.04 16.55
N GLN A 88 0.47 4.37 16.58
CA GLN A 88 0.71 5.08 17.83
C GLN A 88 -0.63 5.21 18.56
N ASP A 89 -0.68 4.62 19.75
CA ASP A 89 -1.68 4.89 20.77
C ASP A 89 -1.69 6.40 21.01
N SER A 90 -2.80 7.07 20.68
CA SER A 90 -3.03 8.48 21.02
C SER A 90 -3.81 8.56 22.31
#